data_AF-A0A5Q4ZNB8-F1
#
_entry.id   AF-A0A5Q4ZNB8-F1
#
_cell.length_a   1.000
_cell.length_b   1.000
_cell.length_c   1.000
_cell.angle_alpha   90.00
_cell.angle_beta   90.00
_cell.angle_gamma   90.00
#
_symmetry.space_group_name_H-M   'P 1'
#
loop_
_entity.id
_entity.type
_entity.pdbx_description
1 polymer ?
#
loop_
_entity_poly.entity_id
_entity_poly.type
_entity_poly.pdbx_seq_one_letter_code
_entity_poly.pdbx_strand_id
1 'polypeptide(L)'
;MNEKLNYLLNISKLYESFIELTSNDCLKRFLAFKIVTSAMSFEDLIGSRQHPVMRDIRNVFLAHQQNGEFFDGFSASEEICKTNISALVLDMEKYLGSSVNSVVELEDEQLSLDIRSLTKLIIDEYHKEFHEGFRLSNNFLCSGANQIKEISSNPISSTFYRYNSSKELSIFANFFISNFIGRNLSEMVLRSFKVDYILHAVNMWDSIFKDTKNPYSIDGLLEVMQNENIGDTTAISALLEKTDAIKIYKELRWFRNKLAGHMDKKEELSDLFIKLDMYDFNQAFDFVNSIDKAVWETKNTHIALKVHYMSNEKINGENIIEIKGIKNKPYDS
;
A
#
# COMPACT_ATOMS: atom_id res chain seq x y z
N MET A 1 -6.81 21.79 -10.99
CA MET A 1 -7.34 20.50 -11.52
C MET A 1 -6.34 19.83 -12.46
N ASN A 2 -5.89 20.50 -13.53
CA ASN A 2 -4.89 19.94 -14.46
C ASN A 2 -3.59 19.49 -13.78
N GLU A 3 -3.06 20.27 -12.83
CA GLU A 3 -1.87 19.90 -12.04
C GLU A 3 -2.00 18.53 -11.35
N LYS A 4 -3.19 18.22 -10.82
CA LYS A 4 -3.48 16.94 -10.14
C LYS A 4 -3.58 15.79 -11.14
N LEU A 5 -4.25 16.01 -12.26
CA LEU A 5 -4.34 15.03 -13.33
C LEU A 5 -2.95 14.71 -13.88
N ASN A 6 -2.12 15.74 -14.09
CA ASN A 6 -0.72 15.58 -14.50
C ASN A 6 0.06 14.79 -13.46
N TYR A 7 -0.04 15.15 -12.18
CA TYR A 7 0.60 14.39 -11.10
C TYR A 7 0.24 12.90 -11.12
N LEU A 8 -1.05 12.55 -11.25
CA LEU A 8 -1.50 11.16 -11.28
C LEU A 8 -0.95 10.39 -12.50
N LEU A 9 -0.96 11.01 -13.68
CA LEU A 9 -0.35 10.42 -14.88
C LEU A 9 1.16 10.21 -14.69
N ASN A 10 1.84 11.23 -14.17
CA ASN A 10 3.27 11.28 -14.02
C ASN A 10 3.82 10.27 -13.01
N ILE A 11 3.15 10.12 -11.87
CA ILE A 11 3.46 9.04 -10.93
C ILE A 11 3.17 7.68 -11.55
N SER A 12 2.13 7.55 -12.38
CA SER A 12 1.84 6.28 -13.03
C SER A 12 2.93 5.86 -14.02
N LYS A 13 3.46 6.80 -14.81
CA LYS A 13 4.64 6.58 -15.68
C LYS A 13 5.89 6.19 -14.89
N LEU A 14 6.13 6.87 -13.76
CA LEU A 14 7.25 6.54 -12.88
C LEU A 14 7.17 5.07 -12.43
N TYR A 15 6.01 4.63 -11.94
CA TYR A 15 5.83 3.25 -11.48
C TYR A 15 5.84 2.25 -12.64
N GLU A 16 5.39 2.64 -13.83
CA GLU A 16 5.54 1.82 -15.04
C GLU A 16 7.02 1.53 -15.33
N SER A 17 7.89 2.54 -15.22
CA SER A 17 9.33 2.37 -15.38
C SER A 17 9.97 1.49 -14.29
N PHE A 18 9.38 1.44 -13.09
CA PHE A 18 9.88 0.62 -11.98
C PHE A 18 9.48 -0.84 -12.13
N ILE A 19 8.31 -1.12 -12.71
CA ILE A 19 7.85 -2.49 -13.02
C ILE A 19 8.87 -3.21 -13.91
N GLU A 20 9.50 -2.50 -14.85
CA GLU A 20 10.52 -3.06 -15.74
C GLU A 20 11.82 -3.48 -15.03
N LEU A 21 12.06 -2.99 -13.81
CA LEU A 21 13.31 -3.24 -13.07
C LEU A 21 13.34 -4.60 -12.35
N THR A 22 12.22 -5.33 -12.36
CA THR A 22 12.07 -6.61 -11.68
C THR A 22 11.43 -7.66 -12.58
N SER A 23 11.92 -8.89 -12.50
CA SER A 23 11.26 -10.06 -13.10
C SER A 23 10.25 -10.71 -12.16
N ASN A 24 10.21 -10.33 -10.87
CA ASN A 24 9.30 -10.90 -9.89
C ASN A 24 7.87 -10.37 -10.12
N ASP A 25 6.95 -11.25 -10.50
CA ASP A 25 5.58 -10.87 -10.82
C ASP A 25 4.81 -10.30 -9.63
N CYS A 26 5.09 -10.72 -8.40
CA CYS A 26 4.46 -10.16 -7.21
C CYS A 26 4.91 -8.72 -6.93
N LEU A 27 6.20 -8.41 -7.11
CA LEU A 27 6.70 -7.03 -7.05
C LEU A 27 6.12 -6.16 -8.17
N LYS A 28 6.00 -6.69 -9.40
CA LYS A 28 5.35 -5.97 -10.49
C LYS A 28 3.92 -5.60 -10.14
N ARG A 29 3.15 -6.54 -9.58
CA ARG A 29 1.76 -6.30 -9.20
C ARG A 29 1.62 -5.24 -8.09
N PHE A 30 2.55 -5.17 -7.14
CA PHE A 30 2.56 -4.08 -6.16
C PHE A 30 2.85 -2.72 -6.76
N LEU A 31 3.88 -2.63 -7.59
CA LEU A 31 4.20 -1.39 -8.27
C LEU A 31 3.02 -0.94 -9.15
N ALA A 32 2.38 -1.89 -9.83
CA ALA A 32 1.19 -1.63 -10.62
C ALA A 32 -0.04 -1.22 -9.80
N PHE A 33 -0.15 -1.60 -8.52
CA PHE A 33 -1.24 -1.15 -7.66
C PHE A 33 -1.26 0.37 -7.50
N LYS A 34 -0.09 1.02 -7.52
CA LYS A 34 0.00 2.48 -7.54
C LYS A 34 -0.65 3.07 -8.79
N ILE A 35 -0.38 2.48 -9.96
CA ILE A 35 -0.97 2.91 -11.23
C ILE A 35 -2.49 2.77 -11.19
N VAL A 36 -3.00 1.65 -10.66
CA VAL A 36 -4.44 1.43 -10.47
C VAL A 36 -5.05 2.51 -9.57
N THR A 37 -4.47 2.77 -8.40
CA THR A 37 -5.00 3.80 -7.48
C THR A 37 -4.98 5.19 -8.12
N SER A 38 -3.88 5.57 -8.79
CA SER A 38 -3.77 6.84 -9.50
C SER A 38 -4.79 6.99 -10.63
N ALA A 39 -4.98 5.95 -11.46
CA ALA A 39 -5.97 5.96 -12.54
C ALA A 39 -7.39 6.12 -11.99
N MET A 40 -7.70 5.49 -10.84
CA MET A 40 -9.03 5.63 -10.24
C MET A 40 -9.28 7.01 -9.64
N SER A 41 -8.26 7.62 -9.02
CA SER A 41 -8.31 9.03 -8.62
C SER A 41 -8.50 9.95 -9.83
N PHE A 42 -7.84 9.63 -10.96
CA PHE A 42 -7.95 10.39 -12.20
C PHE A 42 -9.37 10.36 -12.74
N GLU A 43 -9.95 9.16 -12.89
CA GLU A 43 -11.35 8.95 -13.27
C GLU A 43 -12.33 9.72 -12.37
N ASP A 44 -12.12 9.67 -11.05
CA ASP A 44 -12.96 10.38 -10.08
C ASP A 44 -12.82 11.91 -10.22
N LEU A 45 -11.64 12.43 -10.57
CA LEU A 45 -11.42 13.86 -10.85
C LEU A 45 -12.15 14.32 -12.12
N ILE A 46 -12.02 13.59 -13.22
CA ILE A 46 -12.67 13.92 -14.50
C ILE A 46 -14.16 13.58 -14.54
N GLY A 47 -14.65 12.79 -13.57
CA GLY A 47 -16.05 12.38 -13.49
C GLY A 47 -16.45 11.30 -14.50
N SER A 48 -15.49 10.48 -14.95
CA SER A 48 -15.72 9.43 -15.95
C SER A 48 -15.09 8.13 -15.46
N ARG A 49 -15.93 7.12 -15.17
CA ARG A 49 -15.50 5.79 -14.71
C ARG A 49 -15.55 4.81 -15.86
N GLN A 50 -14.40 4.45 -16.42
CA GLN A 50 -14.28 3.67 -17.66
C GLN A 50 -13.70 2.27 -17.42
N HIS A 51 -13.06 2.03 -16.27
CA HIS A 51 -12.43 0.75 -15.95
C HIS A 51 -13.06 0.07 -14.71
N PRO A 52 -14.25 -0.54 -14.83
CA PRO A 52 -14.94 -1.17 -13.70
C PRO A 52 -14.14 -2.31 -13.04
N VAL A 53 -13.48 -3.17 -13.84
CA VAL A 53 -12.67 -4.29 -13.32
C VAL A 53 -11.49 -3.79 -12.47
N MET A 54 -10.85 -2.70 -12.87
CA MET A 54 -9.74 -2.10 -12.11
C MET A 54 -10.23 -1.45 -10.81
N ARG A 55 -11.49 -1.02 -10.75
CA ARG A 55 -12.12 -0.56 -9.49
C ARG A 55 -12.34 -1.71 -8.53
N ASP A 56 -12.73 -2.89 -9.02
CA ASP A 56 -12.91 -4.07 -8.19
C ASP A 56 -11.57 -4.52 -7.59
N ILE A 57 -10.50 -4.50 -8.39
CA ILE A 57 -9.12 -4.67 -7.89
C ILE A 57 -8.85 -3.66 -6.78
N ARG A 58 -8.98 -2.36 -7.04
CA ARG A 58 -8.77 -1.31 -6.02
C ARG A 58 -9.58 -1.57 -4.75
N ASN A 59 -10.86 -1.93 -4.88
CA ASN A 59 -11.76 -2.15 -3.76
C ASN A 59 -11.29 -3.33 -2.88
N VAL A 60 -10.83 -4.41 -3.49
CA VAL A 60 -10.21 -5.56 -2.79
C VAL A 60 -8.98 -5.12 -1.98
N PHE A 61 -8.12 -4.29 -2.55
CA PHE A 61 -6.91 -3.79 -1.86
C PHE A 61 -7.17 -2.67 -0.84
N LEU A 62 -8.28 -1.92 -0.97
CA LEU A 62 -8.68 -0.85 -0.05
C LEU A 62 -9.68 -1.31 1.02
N ALA A 63 -9.93 -2.62 1.16
CA ALA A 63 -10.92 -3.17 2.09
C ALA A 63 -12.36 -2.64 1.88
N HIS A 64 -12.69 -2.22 0.66
CA HIS A 64 -14.05 -1.85 0.28
C HIS A 64 -14.72 -3.06 -0.37
N GLN A 65 -15.85 -3.51 0.18
CA GLN A 65 -16.82 -4.45 -0.40
C GLN A 65 -16.28 -5.58 -1.29
N GLN A 66 -16.29 -6.83 -0.80
CA GLN A 66 -16.23 -8.01 -1.66
C GLN A 66 -17.63 -8.26 -2.25
N ASN A 67 -17.94 -7.62 -3.39
CA ASN A 67 -19.08 -8.05 -4.21
C ASN A 67 -18.59 -9.18 -5.12
N GLY A 68 -18.55 -10.40 -4.58
CA GLY A 68 -18.03 -11.58 -5.26
C GLY A 68 -17.15 -12.42 -4.35
N GLU A 69 -16.98 -13.69 -4.69
CA GLU A 69 -16.04 -14.55 -3.97
C GLU A 69 -14.63 -13.96 -4.12
N PHE A 70 -13.79 -14.10 -3.10
CA PHE A 70 -12.37 -13.74 -3.10
C PHE A 70 -11.64 -14.06 -4.44
N PHE A 71 -12.08 -15.11 -5.14
CA PHE A 71 -11.59 -15.56 -6.43
C PHE A 71 -11.81 -14.58 -7.60
N ASP A 72 -12.84 -13.74 -7.57
CA ASP A 72 -13.08 -12.74 -8.62
C ASP A 72 -12.05 -11.62 -8.54
N GLY A 73 -11.78 -11.13 -7.32
CA GLY A 73 -10.70 -10.18 -7.04
C GLY A 73 -9.31 -10.76 -7.32
N PHE A 74 -9.11 -12.04 -6.99
CA PHE A 74 -7.87 -12.76 -7.30
C PHE A 74 -7.64 -12.90 -8.81
N SER A 75 -8.65 -13.32 -9.57
CA SER A 75 -8.55 -13.47 -11.03
C SER A 75 -8.30 -12.12 -11.71
N ALA A 76 -8.95 -11.06 -11.23
CA ALA A 76 -8.69 -9.69 -11.68
C ALA A 76 -7.24 -9.24 -11.38
N SER A 77 -6.64 -9.72 -10.29
CA SER A 77 -5.24 -9.42 -9.95
C SER A 77 -4.24 -9.99 -10.97
N GLU A 78 -4.57 -11.08 -11.66
CA GLU A 78 -3.76 -11.60 -12.77
C GLU A 78 -3.81 -10.69 -14.01
N GLU A 79 -4.87 -9.89 -14.16
CA GLU A 79 -4.99 -8.90 -15.24
C GLU A 79 -4.01 -7.73 -15.07
N ILE A 80 -3.54 -7.48 -13.85
CA ILE A 80 -2.48 -6.48 -13.57
C ILE A 80 -1.19 -6.85 -14.31
N CYS A 81 -0.91 -8.15 -14.47
CA CYS A 81 0.29 -8.63 -15.17
C CYS A 81 0.18 -8.59 -16.71
N LYS A 82 -1.02 -8.41 -17.27
CA LYS A 82 -1.28 -8.57 -18.71
C LYS A 82 -1.81 -7.27 -19.31
N THR A 83 -0.93 -6.45 -19.91
CA THR A 83 -1.25 -5.34 -20.84
C THR A 83 -2.21 -4.22 -20.37
N ASN A 84 -2.97 -4.41 -19.29
CA ASN A 84 -4.02 -3.51 -18.86
C ASN A 84 -3.50 -2.31 -18.08
N ILE A 85 -2.33 -2.43 -17.44
CA ILE A 85 -1.70 -1.32 -16.70
C ILE A 85 -1.22 -0.23 -17.67
N SER A 86 -0.54 -0.60 -18.76
CA SER A 86 -0.17 0.37 -19.80
C SER A 86 -1.39 0.99 -20.47
N ALA A 87 -2.52 0.26 -20.59
CA ALA A 87 -3.76 0.84 -21.08
C ALA A 87 -4.30 1.96 -20.17
N LEU A 88 -4.23 1.79 -18.84
CA LEU A 88 -4.61 2.84 -17.88
C LEU A 88 -3.75 4.10 -18.05
N VAL A 89 -2.43 3.94 -18.21
CA VAL A 89 -1.51 5.06 -18.45
C VAL A 89 -1.85 5.76 -19.77
N LEU A 90 -1.98 4.99 -20.85
CA LEU A 90 -2.34 5.50 -22.18
C LEU A 90 -3.66 6.27 -22.18
N ASP A 91 -4.66 5.82 -21.43
CA ASP A 91 -5.96 6.51 -21.38
C ASP A 91 -5.88 7.84 -20.62
N MET A 92 -5.09 7.92 -19.55
CA MET A 92 -4.76 9.20 -18.90
C MET A 92 -3.98 10.14 -19.84
N GLU A 93 -3.02 9.62 -20.61
CA GLU A 93 -2.26 10.39 -21.60
C GLU A 93 -3.15 10.94 -22.72
N LYS A 94 -4.03 10.12 -23.29
CA LYS A 94 -4.97 10.54 -24.34
C LYS A 94 -5.87 11.68 -23.86
N TYR A 95 -6.31 11.63 -22.60
CA TYR A 95 -7.15 12.68 -22.02
C TYR A 95 -6.39 14.00 -21.86
N LEU A 96 -5.15 13.97 -21.37
CA LEU A 96 -4.35 15.16 -21.11
C LEU A 96 -3.65 15.73 -22.37
N GLY A 97 -3.51 14.92 -23.42
CA GLY A 97 -2.71 15.24 -24.59
C GLY A 97 -1.23 14.95 -24.38
N SER A 98 -0.49 14.80 -25.49
CA SER A 98 0.90 14.31 -25.53
C SER A 98 1.97 15.27 -24.97
N SER A 99 1.60 16.37 -24.32
CA SER A 99 2.52 17.48 -24.01
C SER A 99 2.70 17.82 -22.53
N VAL A 100 2.40 16.90 -21.59
CA VAL A 100 2.57 17.23 -20.17
C VAL A 100 3.35 16.14 -19.43
N ASN A 101 4.67 16.14 -19.61
CA ASN A 101 5.56 15.58 -18.61
C ASN A 101 5.76 16.64 -17.52
N SER A 102 5.64 16.23 -16.26
CA SER A 102 5.92 17.10 -15.11
C SER A 102 6.59 16.35 -13.96
N VAL A 103 7.15 15.15 -14.21
CA VAL A 103 8.17 14.61 -13.31
C VAL A 103 9.49 15.17 -13.80
N VAL A 104 9.95 16.26 -13.19
CA VAL A 104 11.28 16.84 -13.50
C VAL A 104 12.35 15.75 -13.38
N GLU A 105 12.16 14.81 -12.46
CA GLU A 105 13.07 13.69 -12.25
C GLU A 105 13.11 12.64 -13.37
N LEU A 106 12.13 12.63 -14.29
CA LEU A 106 12.15 11.80 -15.49
C LEU A 106 12.62 12.56 -16.74
N GLU A 107 12.72 13.88 -16.68
CA GLU A 107 13.20 14.72 -17.78
C GLU A 107 14.73 14.86 -17.76
N ASP A 108 15.35 14.82 -16.58
CA ASP A 108 16.79 14.73 -16.42
C ASP A 108 17.25 13.26 -16.54
N GLU A 109 18.03 12.97 -17.58
CA GLU A 109 18.50 11.62 -17.90
C GLU A 109 19.37 11.04 -16.77
N GLN A 110 20.25 11.84 -16.17
CA GLN A 110 21.14 11.37 -15.11
C GLN A 110 20.35 11.10 -13.84
N LEU A 111 19.44 12.00 -13.48
CA LEU A 111 18.58 11.84 -12.32
C LEU A 111 17.66 10.62 -12.45
N SER A 112 17.08 10.42 -13.63
CA SER A 112 16.28 9.24 -13.94
C SER A 112 17.10 7.96 -13.80
N LEU A 113 18.33 7.93 -14.30
CA LEU A 113 19.25 6.80 -14.14
C LEU A 113 19.59 6.53 -12.67
N ASP A 114 19.86 7.56 -11.88
CA ASP A 114 20.17 7.43 -10.46
C ASP A 114 18.98 6.89 -9.66
N ILE A 115 17.77 7.40 -9.94
CA ILE A 115 16.53 6.91 -9.34
C ILE A 115 16.29 5.45 -9.72
N ARG A 116 16.37 5.09 -11.02
CA ARG A 116 16.16 3.71 -11.46
C ARG A 116 17.20 2.76 -10.88
N SER A 117 18.45 3.18 -10.76
CA SER A 117 19.53 2.38 -10.17
C SER A 117 19.27 2.12 -8.69
N LEU A 118 18.89 3.16 -7.92
CA LEU A 118 18.55 2.98 -6.51
C LEU A 118 17.28 2.15 -6.32
N THR A 119 16.25 2.41 -7.11
CA THR A 119 15.02 1.61 -7.10
C THR A 119 15.31 0.14 -7.39
N LYS A 120 16.17 -0.15 -8.38
CA LYS A 120 16.57 -1.52 -8.67
C LYS A 120 17.29 -2.17 -7.49
N LEU A 121 18.22 -1.47 -6.85
CA LEU A 121 18.90 -1.97 -5.65
C LEU A 121 17.90 -2.27 -4.52
N ILE A 122 16.93 -1.38 -4.29
CA ILE A 122 15.87 -1.58 -3.28
C ILE A 122 15.03 -2.81 -3.62
N ILE A 123 14.57 -2.94 -4.87
CA ILE A 123 13.77 -4.07 -5.33
C ILE A 123 14.56 -5.39 -5.20
N ASP A 124 15.82 -5.42 -5.66
CA ASP A 124 16.64 -6.62 -5.63
C ASP A 124 16.94 -7.03 -4.18
N GLU A 125 17.20 -6.09 -3.29
CA GLU A 125 17.43 -6.39 -1.86
C GLU A 125 16.17 -6.84 -1.16
N TYR A 126 15.05 -6.17 -1.44
CA TYR A 126 13.74 -6.63 -1.00
C TYR A 126 13.60 -8.08 -1.47
N HIS A 127 13.71 -8.39 -2.78
CA HIS A 127 13.60 -9.74 -3.37
C HIS A 127 14.45 -10.82 -2.67
N LYS A 128 15.69 -10.53 -2.27
CA LYS A 128 16.62 -11.53 -1.69
C LYS A 128 16.15 -12.14 -0.39
N GLU A 129 15.41 -11.39 0.41
CA GLU A 129 14.90 -11.88 1.70
C GLU A 129 13.55 -12.60 1.57
N PHE A 130 13.07 -12.73 0.34
CA PHE A 130 11.86 -13.47 0.03
C PHE A 130 12.20 -14.91 -0.34
N HIS A 131 11.59 -15.84 0.38
CA HIS A 131 11.42 -17.20 -0.13
C HIS A 131 10.39 -17.16 -1.26
N GLU A 132 10.84 -17.35 -2.50
CA GLU A 132 10.01 -17.33 -3.72
C GLU A 132 8.76 -18.24 -3.68
N GLY A 133 8.69 -19.19 -2.74
CA GLY A 133 7.52 -20.04 -2.51
C GLY A 133 6.49 -19.53 -1.49
N PHE A 134 6.80 -18.53 -0.66
CA PHE A 134 5.90 -18.02 0.37
C PHE A 134 6.06 -16.52 0.58
N ARG A 135 5.16 -15.78 -0.09
CA ARG A 135 4.68 -14.43 0.22
C ARG A 135 5.52 -13.26 -0.29
N LEU A 136 4.91 -12.57 -1.25
CA LEU A 136 4.87 -11.12 -1.30
C LEU A 136 3.40 -10.70 -1.39
N SER A 137 2.87 -10.36 -0.21
CA SER A 137 1.46 -10.21 0.17
C SER A 137 0.60 -11.42 -0.15
N ASN A 138 -0.24 -11.80 0.81
CA ASN A 138 -1.28 -12.78 0.52
C ASN A 138 -2.22 -12.30 -0.60
N ASN A 139 -2.15 -11.05 -1.07
CA ASN A 139 -3.00 -10.52 -2.15
C ASN A 139 -2.59 -10.91 -3.57
N PHE A 140 -1.40 -11.45 -3.77
CA PHE A 140 -0.98 -11.95 -5.06
C PHE A 140 -0.44 -13.35 -4.86
N LEU A 141 -1.22 -14.35 -5.25
CA LEU A 141 -0.67 -15.69 -5.40
C LEU A 141 0.48 -15.60 -6.42
N CYS A 142 1.72 -15.75 -5.93
CA CYS A 142 2.91 -15.87 -6.76
C CYS A 142 2.91 -17.30 -7.32
N SER A 143 2.30 -17.53 -8.48
CA SER A 143 2.40 -18.83 -9.15
C SER A 143 3.73 -18.92 -9.90
N GLY A 144 4.74 -19.45 -9.22
CA GLY A 144 6.00 -19.86 -9.84
C GLY A 144 6.60 -21.03 -9.07
N ALA A 145 6.47 -22.24 -9.63
CA ALA A 145 6.92 -23.54 -9.10
C ALA A 145 6.17 -24.12 -7.86
N ASN A 146 4.90 -24.53 -8.10
CA ASN A 146 4.24 -25.72 -7.54
C ASN A 146 4.12 -25.88 -6.01
N GLN A 147 3.50 -24.93 -5.33
CA GLN A 147 2.32 -25.18 -4.47
C GLN A 147 1.93 -23.91 -3.72
N ILE A 148 0.77 -23.34 -4.05
CA ILE A 148 0.04 -22.54 -3.06
C ILE A 148 -1.12 -23.41 -2.58
N LYS A 149 -1.00 -23.87 -1.34
CA LYS A 149 -2.01 -24.70 -0.68
C LYS A 149 -2.63 -23.91 0.47
N GLU A 150 -3.96 -23.92 0.43
CA GLU A 150 -4.93 -23.54 1.45
C GLU A 150 -5.22 -22.05 1.61
N ILE A 151 -6.29 -21.61 0.92
CA ILE A 151 -7.01 -20.38 1.23
C ILE A 151 -8.23 -20.81 2.03
N SER A 152 -8.19 -20.60 3.34
CA SER A 152 -9.40 -20.63 4.15
C SER A 152 -10.21 -19.39 3.78
N SER A 153 -11.48 -19.60 3.38
CA SER A 153 -12.45 -18.56 3.04
C SER A 153 -13.13 -17.95 4.27
N ASN A 154 -12.57 -18.16 5.47
CA ASN A 154 -13.18 -17.66 6.69
C ASN A 154 -12.89 -16.16 6.91
N PRO A 155 -13.76 -15.44 7.65
CA PRO A 155 -13.58 -14.02 7.92
C PRO A 155 -12.22 -13.66 8.55
N ILE A 156 -11.66 -14.51 9.41
CA ILE A 156 -10.33 -14.32 10.02
C ILE A 156 -9.25 -14.25 8.95
N SER A 157 -9.21 -15.23 8.06
CA SER A 157 -8.24 -15.37 6.98
C SER A 157 -8.32 -14.16 6.05
N SER A 158 -9.54 -13.73 5.71
CA SER A 158 -9.78 -12.52 4.91
C SER A 158 -9.24 -11.25 5.60
N THR A 159 -9.41 -11.13 6.91
CA THR A 159 -8.88 -9.99 7.66
C THR A 159 -7.36 -9.98 7.74
N PHE A 160 -6.73 -11.08 8.13
CA PHE A 160 -5.27 -11.18 8.17
C PHE A 160 -4.64 -11.06 6.78
N TYR A 161 -5.34 -11.52 5.74
CA TYR A 161 -4.97 -11.28 4.36
C TYR A 161 -4.82 -9.78 4.08
N ARG A 162 -5.86 -8.96 4.33
CA ARG A 162 -5.82 -7.51 4.07
C ARG A 162 -4.77 -6.80 4.93
N TYR A 163 -4.70 -7.21 6.20
CA TYR A 163 -3.76 -6.67 7.17
C TYR A 163 -2.31 -6.90 6.76
N ASN A 164 -1.92 -8.17 6.52
CA ASN A 164 -0.56 -8.54 6.14
C ASN A 164 -0.16 -7.89 4.82
N SER A 165 -1.08 -7.78 3.87
CA SER A 165 -0.78 -7.15 2.58
C SER A 165 -0.53 -5.65 2.71
N SER A 166 -1.30 -4.96 3.55
CA SER A 166 -1.04 -3.54 3.86
C SER A 166 0.26 -3.37 4.66
N LYS A 167 0.57 -4.31 5.58
CA LYS A 167 1.83 -4.34 6.31
C LYS A 167 3.03 -4.42 5.36
N GLU A 168 3.02 -5.37 4.41
CA GLU A 168 4.10 -5.50 3.43
C GLU A 168 4.28 -4.25 2.58
N LEU A 169 3.19 -3.69 2.08
CA LEU A 169 3.25 -2.49 1.26
C LEU A 169 3.73 -1.27 2.05
N SER A 170 3.41 -1.19 3.34
CA SER A 170 3.94 -0.14 4.23
C SER A 170 5.46 -0.29 4.43
N ILE A 171 5.95 -1.53 4.55
CA ILE A 171 7.39 -1.82 4.68
C ILE A 171 8.13 -1.45 3.41
N PHE A 172 7.62 -1.89 2.27
CA PHE A 172 8.17 -1.55 0.97
C PHE A 172 8.24 -0.02 0.80
N ALA A 173 7.16 0.71 1.07
CA ALA A 173 7.18 2.17 1.01
C ALA A 173 8.19 2.80 1.99
N ASN A 174 8.35 2.24 3.20
CA ASN A 174 9.35 2.69 4.16
C ASN A 174 10.79 2.49 3.65
N PHE A 175 11.09 1.40 2.93
CA PHE A 175 12.39 1.23 2.28
C PHE A 175 12.70 2.39 1.36
N PHE A 176 11.77 2.74 0.48
CA PHE A 176 11.95 3.88 -0.41
C PHE A 176 12.10 5.17 0.39
N ILE A 177 11.22 5.47 1.34
CA ILE A 177 11.33 6.68 2.16
C ILE A 177 12.70 6.74 2.84
N SER A 178 13.15 5.67 3.48
CA SER A 178 14.41 5.62 4.23
C SER A 178 15.64 5.78 3.33
N ASN A 179 15.58 5.37 2.06
CA ASN A 179 16.71 5.46 1.13
C ASN A 179 16.73 6.75 0.29
N PHE A 180 15.56 7.34 0.06
CA PHE A 180 15.41 8.61 -0.64
C PHE A 180 15.41 9.82 0.32
N ILE A 181 15.12 9.64 1.62
CA ILE A 181 15.19 10.72 2.61
C ILE A 181 16.64 11.20 2.75
N GLY A 182 16.85 12.51 2.56
CA GLY A 182 18.17 13.12 2.57
C GLY A 182 18.88 13.15 1.20
N ARG A 183 18.28 12.56 0.15
CA ARG A 183 18.71 12.78 -1.23
C ARG A 183 17.89 13.94 -1.81
N ASN A 184 18.49 15.13 -1.91
CA ASN A 184 17.86 16.37 -2.40
C ASN A 184 17.43 16.33 -3.89
N LEU A 185 17.42 15.15 -4.52
CA LEU A 185 17.27 15.00 -5.97
C LEU A 185 15.93 14.37 -6.37
N SER A 186 15.13 13.85 -5.44
CA SER A 186 14.03 12.92 -5.75
C SER A 186 12.75 13.25 -4.98
N GLU A 187 12.31 14.51 -5.03
CA GLU A 187 11.24 15.03 -4.18
C GLU A 187 9.88 14.40 -4.52
N MET A 188 9.53 14.27 -5.81
CA MET A 188 8.28 13.64 -6.25
C MET A 188 8.27 12.15 -5.99
N VAL A 189 9.41 11.48 -6.19
CA VAL A 189 9.57 10.06 -5.86
C VAL A 189 9.32 9.84 -4.36
N LEU A 190 9.99 10.63 -3.52
CA LEU A 190 9.83 10.57 -2.06
C LEU A 190 8.40 10.88 -1.64
N ARG A 191 7.76 11.92 -2.19
CA ARG A 191 6.35 12.25 -1.93
C ARG A 191 5.43 11.09 -2.31
N SER A 192 5.67 10.41 -3.43
CA SER A 192 4.86 9.26 -3.83
C SER A 192 4.94 8.11 -2.82
N PHE A 193 6.14 7.74 -2.38
CA PHE A 193 6.30 6.68 -1.38
C PHE A 193 5.80 7.08 0.00
N LYS A 194 5.92 8.35 0.39
CA LYS A 194 5.26 8.91 1.57
C LYS A 194 3.73 8.71 1.50
N VAL A 195 3.12 9.02 0.36
CA VAL A 195 1.68 8.81 0.13
C VAL A 195 1.30 7.33 0.19
N ASP A 196 2.10 6.44 -0.37
CA ASP A 196 1.87 4.98 -0.29
C ASP A 196 1.96 4.47 1.15
N TYR A 197 2.97 4.91 1.89
CA TYR A 197 3.12 4.56 3.29
C TYR A 197 1.88 4.99 4.10
N ILE A 198 1.40 6.22 3.91
CA ILE A 198 0.18 6.72 4.53
C ILE A 198 -1.03 5.87 4.14
N LEU A 199 -1.21 5.57 2.85
CA LEU A 199 -2.30 4.74 2.35
C LEU A 199 -2.35 3.40 3.08
N HIS A 200 -1.21 2.71 3.15
CA HIS A 200 -1.13 1.38 3.74
C HIS A 200 -1.20 1.40 5.28
N ALA A 201 -0.66 2.42 5.94
CA ALA A 201 -0.83 2.62 7.38
C ALA A 201 -2.30 2.76 7.77
N VAL A 202 -3.08 3.52 6.99
CA VAL A 202 -4.53 3.68 7.21
C VAL A 202 -5.26 2.37 6.91
N ASN A 203 -4.90 1.66 5.85
CA ASN A 203 -5.52 0.36 5.51
C ASN A 203 -5.22 -0.73 6.56
N MET A 204 -4.05 -0.69 7.22
CA MET A 204 -3.77 -1.57 8.36
C MET A 204 -4.73 -1.32 9.52
N TRP A 205 -4.99 -0.04 9.84
CA TRP A 205 -5.99 0.32 10.85
C TRP A 205 -7.41 -0.12 10.44
N ASP A 206 -7.82 0.21 9.21
CA ASP A 206 -9.15 -0.12 8.67
C ASP A 206 -9.35 -1.66 8.50
N SER A 207 -8.27 -2.45 8.49
CA SER A 207 -8.36 -3.93 8.52
C SER A 207 -8.62 -4.48 9.92
N ILE A 208 -8.28 -3.72 10.97
CA ILE A 208 -8.50 -4.12 12.37
C ILE A 208 -9.84 -3.61 12.88
N PHE A 209 -10.21 -2.40 12.46
CA PHE A 209 -11.42 -1.71 12.88
C PHE A 209 -12.27 -1.36 11.68
N LYS A 210 -13.54 -1.74 11.70
CA LYS A 210 -14.48 -1.37 10.65
C LYS A 210 -14.66 0.15 10.57
N ASP A 211 -14.63 0.69 9.36
CA ASP A 211 -15.00 2.09 9.13
C ASP A 211 -16.52 2.24 9.15
N THR A 212 -17.08 2.52 10.33
CA THR A 212 -18.53 2.67 10.55
C THR A 212 -19.16 3.82 9.76
N LYS A 213 -18.36 4.71 9.17
CA LYS A 213 -18.84 5.80 8.30
C LYS A 213 -18.98 5.40 6.84
N ASN A 214 -18.40 4.26 6.45
CA ASN A 214 -18.50 3.75 5.10
C ASN A 214 -19.48 2.57 5.07
N PRO A 215 -20.65 2.71 4.43
CA PRO A 215 -21.64 1.62 4.36
C PRO A 215 -21.12 0.40 3.58
N TYR A 216 -20.03 0.55 2.84
CA TYR A 216 -19.35 -0.50 2.09
C TYR A 216 -18.13 -1.07 2.85
N SER A 217 -17.89 -0.64 4.09
CA SER A 217 -16.83 -1.20 4.94
C SER A 217 -17.18 -2.63 5.34
N ILE A 218 -16.22 -3.52 5.18
CA ILE A 218 -16.28 -4.89 5.69
C ILE A 218 -15.83 -4.93 7.15
N ASP A 219 -16.11 -6.04 7.82
CA ASP A 219 -15.74 -6.26 9.23
C ASP A 219 -14.21 -6.34 9.39
N GLY A 220 -13.69 -5.67 10.41
CA GLY A 220 -12.29 -5.72 10.81
C GLY A 220 -12.01 -6.90 11.75
N LEU A 221 -10.75 -6.99 12.20
CA LEU A 221 -10.30 -8.07 13.10
C LEU A 221 -11.07 -8.08 14.41
N LEU A 222 -11.35 -6.89 14.97
CA LEU A 222 -12.10 -6.78 16.21
C LEU A 222 -13.50 -7.37 16.07
N GLU A 223 -14.23 -6.98 15.02
CA GLU A 223 -15.60 -7.44 14.79
C GLU A 223 -15.63 -8.95 14.50
N VAL A 224 -14.71 -9.46 13.67
CA VAL A 224 -14.61 -10.90 13.38
C VAL A 224 -14.34 -11.71 14.64
N MET A 225 -13.40 -11.25 15.48
CA MET A 225 -13.07 -11.96 16.73
C MET A 225 -14.24 -12.02 17.70
N GLN A 226 -14.99 -10.92 17.82
CA GLN A 226 -16.17 -10.84 18.68
C GLN A 226 -17.30 -11.73 18.16
N ASN A 227 -17.54 -11.73 16.85
CA ASN A 227 -18.61 -12.51 16.21
C ASN A 227 -18.33 -14.02 16.26
N GLU A 228 -17.07 -14.42 16.06
CA GLU A 228 -16.66 -15.82 16.09
C GLU A 228 -16.30 -16.32 17.51
N ASN A 229 -16.26 -15.42 18.50
CA ASN A 229 -15.88 -15.70 19.89
C ASN A 229 -14.50 -16.38 19.99
N ILE A 230 -13.49 -15.77 19.36
CA ILE A 230 -12.12 -16.30 19.25
C ILE A 230 -11.08 -15.33 19.82
N GLY A 231 -10.10 -15.89 20.53
CA GLY A 231 -8.97 -15.13 21.09
C GLY A 231 -9.37 -14.06 22.10
N ASP A 232 -8.41 -13.18 22.41
CA ASP A 232 -8.58 -12.07 23.34
C ASP A 232 -8.38 -10.73 22.60
N THR A 233 -9.41 -9.87 22.65
CA THR A 233 -9.44 -8.58 21.97
C THR A 233 -8.75 -7.47 22.75
N THR A 234 -8.30 -7.70 23.99
CA THR A 234 -7.80 -6.66 24.92
C THR A 234 -6.75 -5.75 24.28
N ALA A 235 -5.74 -6.30 23.60
CA ALA A 235 -4.67 -5.51 22.97
C ALA A 235 -5.19 -4.59 21.85
N ILE A 236 -6.10 -5.11 21.00
CA ILE A 236 -6.73 -4.35 19.93
C ILE A 236 -7.71 -3.31 20.48
N SER A 237 -8.54 -3.67 21.47
CA SER A 237 -9.46 -2.74 22.13
C SER A 237 -8.71 -1.56 22.78
N ALA A 238 -7.55 -1.82 23.39
CA ALA A 238 -6.72 -0.78 23.98
C ALA A 238 -6.19 0.23 22.95
N LEU A 239 -6.06 -0.11 21.66
CA LEU A 239 -5.70 0.86 20.62
C LEU A 239 -6.81 1.88 20.38
N LEU A 240 -8.09 1.49 20.47
CA LEU A 240 -9.23 2.40 20.31
C LEU A 240 -9.35 3.41 21.46
N GLU A 241 -8.74 3.13 22.60
CA GLU A 241 -8.75 4.02 23.77
C GLU A 241 -7.58 5.02 23.75
N LYS A 242 -6.58 4.80 22.88
CA LYS A 242 -5.42 5.70 22.74
C LYS A 242 -5.77 6.91 21.89
N THR A 243 -6.05 8.03 22.56
CA THR A 243 -6.34 9.33 21.92
C THR A 243 -5.31 9.73 20.87
N ASP A 244 -4.03 9.53 21.13
CA ASP A 244 -2.95 9.88 20.20
C ASP A 244 -2.98 9.01 18.93
N ALA A 245 -3.22 7.71 19.06
CA ALA A 245 -3.35 6.81 17.92
C ALA A 245 -4.53 7.20 17.03
N ILE A 246 -5.68 7.54 17.63
CA ILE A 246 -6.85 8.02 16.90
C ILE A 246 -6.56 9.35 16.19
N LYS A 247 -5.82 10.26 16.83
CA LYS A 247 -5.44 11.55 16.23
C LYS A 247 -4.56 11.33 15.00
N ILE A 248 -3.52 10.51 15.12
CA ILE A 248 -2.62 10.18 14.01
C ILE A 248 -3.40 9.49 12.89
N TYR A 249 -4.24 8.49 13.21
CA TYR A 249 -5.11 7.84 12.22
C TYR A 249 -5.96 8.86 11.43
N LYS A 250 -6.61 9.80 12.11
CA LYS A 250 -7.45 10.81 11.45
C LYS A 250 -6.65 11.71 10.52
N GLU A 251 -5.43 12.07 10.90
CA GLU A 251 -4.52 12.88 10.10
C GLU A 251 -4.01 12.12 8.86
N LEU A 252 -3.54 10.89 9.04
CA LEU A 252 -3.13 10.01 7.95
C LEU A 252 -4.29 9.73 6.99
N ARG A 253 -5.49 9.47 7.53
CA ARG A 253 -6.72 9.27 6.72
C ARG A 253 -7.08 10.52 5.94
N TRP A 254 -6.85 11.71 6.49
CA TRP A 254 -7.02 12.97 5.77
C TRP A 254 -6.07 13.03 4.57
N PHE A 255 -4.76 12.82 4.76
CA PHE A 255 -3.79 12.78 3.68
C PHE A 255 -4.16 11.74 2.61
N ARG A 256 -4.44 10.50 3.02
CA ARG A 256 -4.88 9.41 2.12
C ARG A 256 -6.04 9.87 1.24
N ASN A 257 -7.11 10.39 1.84
CA ASN A 257 -8.30 10.79 1.10
C ASN A 257 -8.02 11.94 0.11
N LYS A 258 -7.09 12.83 0.45
CA LYS A 258 -6.71 14.02 -0.33
C LYS A 258 -5.71 13.72 -1.45
N LEU A 259 -4.85 12.70 -1.31
CA LEU A 259 -3.73 12.44 -2.22
C LEU A 259 -3.72 11.06 -2.90
N ALA A 260 -4.39 10.05 -2.36
CA ALA A 260 -4.39 8.66 -2.91
C ALA A 260 -5.78 8.02 -3.03
N GLY A 261 -6.80 8.59 -2.37
CA GLY A 261 -8.18 8.12 -2.44
C GLY A 261 -8.92 8.71 -3.64
N HIS A 262 -9.88 9.59 -3.37
CA HIS A 262 -10.63 10.28 -4.43
C HIS A 262 -9.89 11.49 -5.00
N MET A 263 -8.75 11.83 -4.40
CA MET A 263 -7.98 13.05 -4.58
C MET A 263 -8.81 14.32 -4.34
N ASP A 264 -8.25 15.31 -3.65
CA ASP A 264 -9.04 16.49 -3.33
C ASP A 264 -9.45 17.24 -4.60
N LYS A 265 -10.65 17.81 -4.61
CA LYS A 265 -11.08 18.75 -5.66
C LYS A 265 -10.96 20.20 -5.24
N LYS A 266 -10.76 20.47 -3.95
CA LYS A 266 -10.85 21.82 -3.37
C LYS A 266 -9.48 22.48 -3.15
N GLU A 267 -8.58 21.84 -2.42
CA GLU A 267 -7.25 22.39 -2.06
C GLU A 267 -6.25 22.22 -3.20
N GLU A 268 -5.28 23.12 -3.39
CA GLU A 268 -4.26 22.98 -4.44
C GLU A 268 -3.28 21.83 -4.16
N LEU A 269 -2.65 21.27 -5.20
CA LEU A 269 -1.73 20.13 -5.00
C LEU A 269 -0.46 20.56 -4.26
N SER A 270 0.08 21.72 -4.60
CA SER A 270 1.20 22.38 -3.93
C SER A 270 0.98 22.50 -2.42
N ASP A 271 -0.18 22.99 -1.99
CA ASP A 271 -0.54 23.11 -0.57
C ASP A 271 -0.59 21.75 0.14
N LEU A 272 -1.16 20.75 -0.52
CA LEU A 272 -1.21 19.38 0.00
C LEU A 272 0.20 18.78 0.15
N PHE A 273 1.11 19.07 -0.79
CA PHE A 273 2.51 18.64 -0.71
C PHE A 273 3.28 19.36 0.38
N ILE A 274 3.09 20.67 0.57
CA ILE A 274 3.69 21.40 1.69
C ILE A 274 3.28 20.75 3.01
N LYS A 275 1.99 20.44 3.18
CA LYS A 275 1.49 19.74 4.38
C LYS A 275 2.11 18.35 4.55
N LEU A 276 2.24 17.59 3.46
CA LEU A 276 2.86 16.26 3.47
C LEU A 276 4.35 16.33 3.85
N ASP A 277 5.06 17.36 3.39
CA ASP A 277 6.48 17.53 3.67
C ASP A 277 6.76 18.04 5.08
N MET A 278 5.84 18.82 5.64
CA MET A 278 5.88 19.24 7.04
C MET A 278 5.44 18.14 8.02
N TYR A 279 4.79 17.08 7.55
CA TYR A 279 4.32 16.00 8.42
C TYR A 279 5.49 15.16 8.96
N ASP A 280 5.51 14.93 10.27
CA ASP A 280 6.52 14.12 10.94
C ASP A 280 6.26 12.63 10.72
N PHE A 281 6.95 12.04 9.74
CA PHE A 281 6.81 10.62 9.42
C PHE A 281 7.23 9.68 10.56
N ASN A 282 7.99 10.13 11.56
CA ASN A 282 8.25 9.30 12.74
C ASN A 282 6.96 8.95 13.48
N GLN A 283 5.98 9.86 13.52
CA GLN A 283 4.67 9.59 14.12
C GLN A 283 3.90 8.53 13.34
N ALA A 284 4.00 8.52 12.00
CA ALA A 284 3.37 7.48 11.19
C ALA A 284 4.09 6.12 11.32
N PHE A 285 5.41 6.11 11.49
CA PHE A 285 6.16 4.89 11.81
C PHE A 285 5.75 4.32 13.16
N ASP A 286 5.70 5.15 14.21
CA ASP A 286 5.27 4.73 15.55
C ASP A 286 3.80 4.28 15.58
N PHE A 287 2.94 4.91 14.79
CA PHE A 287 1.55 4.49 14.62
C PHE A 287 1.45 3.08 14.03
N VAL A 288 2.14 2.80 12.93
CA VAL A 288 2.17 1.45 12.31
C VAL A 288 2.74 0.41 13.27
N ASN A 289 3.80 0.74 14.02
CA ASN A 289 4.31 -0.15 15.07
C ASN A 289 3.30 -0.46 16.15
N SER A 290 2.53 0.54 16.58
CA SER A 290 1.53 0.34 17.62
C SER A 290 0.42 -0.59 17.15
N ILE A 291 0.06 -0.48 15.87
CA ILE A 291 -0.90 -1.36 15.20
C ILE A 291 -0.35 -2.79 15.14
N ASP A 292 0.87 -2.99 14.60
CA ASP A 292 1.47 -4.32 14.45
C ASP A 292 1.72 -5.00 15.80
N LYS A 293 2.08 -4.23 16.82
CA LYS A 293 2.18 -4.74 18.18
C LYS A 293 0.87 -5.34 18.67
N ALA A 294 -0.24 -4.60 18.55
CA ALA A 294 -1.52 -5.07 19.05
C ALA A 294 -1.99 -6.33 18.30
N VAL A 295 -1.81 -6.37 16.97
CA VAL A 295 -2.15 -7.56 16.17
C VAL A 295 -1.26 -8.74 16.55
N TRP A 296 0.04 -8.51 16.77
CA TRP A 296 0.99 -9.53 17.20
C TRP A 296 0.66 -10.08 18.60
N GLU A 297 0.25 -9.23 19.54
CA GLU A 297 -0.19 -9.65 20.88
C GLU A 297 -1.48 -10.48 20.76
N THR A 298 -2.48 -9.97 20.04
CA THR A 298 -3.75 -10.65 19.83
C THR A 298 -3.60 -11.98 19.11
N LYS A 299 -2.74 -12.11 18.08
CA LYS A 299 -2.60 -13.39 17.37
C LYS A 299 -2.03 -14.51 18.22
N ASN A 300 -1.30 -14.20 19.31
CA ASN A 300 -0.79 -15.22 20.23
C ASN A 300 -1.87 -15.76 21.18
N THR A 301 -3.07 -15.18 21.21
CA THR A 301 -4.17 -15.55 22.12
C THR A 301 -4.98 -16.76 21.63
N HIS A 302 -4.86 -17.12 20.34
CA HIS A 302 -5.61 -18.24 19.76
C HIS A 302 -4.89 -18.83 18.53
N ILE A 303 -4.93 -20.17 18.38
CA ILE A 303 -4.23 -20.86 17.28
C ILE A 303 -4.70 -20.41 15.90
N ALA A 304 -6.02 -20.22 15.72
CA ALA A 304 -6.58 -19.75 14.45
C ALA A 304 -6.06 -18.36 14.05
N LEU A 305 -5.74 -17.49 15.01
CA LEU A 305 -5.15 -16.19 14.72
C LEU A 305 -3.65 -16.32 14.43
N LYS A 306 -2.96 -17.14 15.22
CA LYS A 306 -1.51 -17.39 15.12
C LYS A 306 -1.10 -17.89 13.73
N VAL A 307 -1.86 -18.81 13.14
CA VAL A 307 -1.55 -19.40 11.83
C VAL A 307 -1.72 -18.42 10.66
N HIS A 308 -2.48 -17.34 10.85
CA HIS A 308 -2.77 -16.37 9.79
C HIS A 308 -1.90 -15.10 9.86
N TYR A 309 -1.30 -14.79 11.01
CA TYR A 309 -0.38 -13.65 11.13
C TYR A 309 0.97 -13.89 10.45
N MET A 310 1.51 -12.87 9.79
CA MET A 310 2.85 -12.91 9.23
C MET A 310 3.87 -12.17 10.11
N SER A 311 4.90 -12.90 10.55
CA SER A 311 6.11 -12.31 11.09
C SER A 311 7.07 -12.01 9.94
N ASN A 312 7.66 -10.81 9.95
CA ASN A 312 8.64 -10.44 8.95
C ASN A 312 10.04 -10.68 9.50
N GLU A 313 10.89 -11.29 8.69
CA GLU A 313 12.33 -11.36 8.98
C GLU A 313 12.99 -10.01 8.62
N LYS A 314 14.17 -9.75 9.18
CA LYS A 314 14.84 -8.45 9.07
C LYS A 314 15.64 -8.35 7.78
N ILE A 315 15.38 -7.26 7.04
CA ILE A 315 16.19 -6.86 5.89
C ILE A 315 17.49 -6.16 6.27
N ASN A 316 18.61 -6.84 6.02
CA ASN A 316 19.97 -6.35 6.29
C ASN A 316 20.81 -6.25 5.00
N GLY A 317 20.76 -5.10 4.30
CA GLY A 317 21.60 -4.81 3.13
C GLY A 317 22.65 -3.73 3.40
N GLU A 318 23.91 -3.96 3.02
CA GLU A 318 25.05 -3.04 3.28
C GLU A 318 24.93 -1.65 2.62
N ASN A 319 24.12 -1.53 1.56
CA ASN A 319 23.95 -0.30 0.77
C ASN A 319 22.57 0.37 0.92
N ILE A 320 21.75 -0.13 1.84
CA ILE A 320 20.37 0.33 2.06
C ILE A 320 20.25 0.87 3.49
N ILE A 321 19.67 2.08 3.63
CA ILE A 321 19.44 2.69 4.93
C ILE A 321 18.38 1.86 5.69
N GLU A 322 18.63 1.62 6.98
CA GLU A 322 17.74 0.90 7.90
C GLU A 322 16.29 1.40 7.81
N ILE A 323 15.33 0.46 7.87
CA ILE A 323 13.90 0.77 7.95
C ILE A 323 13.65 1.65 9.18
N LYS A 324 13.26 2.91 8.95
CA LYS A 324 12.98 3.81 10.07
C LYS A 324 11.72 3.39 10.80
N GLY A 325 11.86 3.23 12.11
CA GLY A 325 10.73 3.11 13.00
C GLY A 325 9.82 1.93 12.71
N ILE A 326 10.33 0.79 12.21
CA ILE A 326 9.63 -0.49 12.40
C ILE A 326 10.33 -1.25 13.53
N LYS A 327 9.63 -1.45 14.66
CA LYS A 327 10.13 -2.25 15.78
C LYS A 327 9.98 -3.74 15.46
N ASN A 328 10.76 -4.21 14.49
CA ASN A 328 10.89 -5.62 14.08
C ASN A 328 11.80 -6.45 15.01
N LYS A 329 12.09 -5.96 16.23
CA LYS A 329 12.53 -6.92 17.25
C LYS A 329 11.30 -7.77 17.57
N PRO A 330 11.40 -9.11 17.70
CA PRO A 330 10.32 -9.85 18.35
C PRO A 330 9.97 -9.06 19.61
N TYR A 331 8.71 -8.66 19.76
CA TYR A 331 8.28 -7.98 20.97
C TYR A 331 8.71 -8.90 22.10
N ASP A 332 9.70 -8.46 22.89
CA ASP A 332 10.27 -9.30 23.94
C ASP A 332 9.10 -9.80 24.79
N SER A 333 9.03 -11.13 24.90
CA SER A 333 7.96 -11.88 25.56
C SER A 333 7.74 -11.47 27.00
#